data_AF-A0A523H8T3-F1
#
_entry.id   AF-A0A523H8T3-F1
#
_cell.length_a   1.000
_cell.length_b   1.000
_cell.length_c   1.000
_cell.angle_alpha   90.00
_cell.angle_beta   90.00
_cell.angle_gamma   90.00
#
_symmetry.space_group_name_H-M   'P 1'
#
loop_
_entity.id
_entity.type
_entity.pdbx_description
1 polymer ?
#
loop_
_entity_poly.entity_id
_entity_poly.type
_entity_poly.pdbx_seq_one_letter_code
_entity_poly.pdbx_strand_id
1 'polypeptide(L)'
;MSLFTMVPRLYFVYSYDDSWTKIEPPISAIKFKQTPNIYFIQPDGYVNFSEMRKPPYNHLDMGFENWLTKKGFINYGNFRSNYFTTLTSNSSAFTMKHHYYRNINKSTAKTHRAMEDIVGDNNALRILNNNNYRTHLFTNNTFFLLNRKLKAYDFCNIPQSMIPFYKLGRLNDIDIISDLEATLKTQSDAPNFYFIENTVPGHVRNTKRASRGVEKEREKYLESVERANDWLTSLISLIDEHDKNPLIVIMADHGGSVGLAYSSEIKERKLNASEISSVFSALMSIRWPNNEDPQNLNFKSSVNLFRNLFYYLSEDPILLKSYQTDKSFIYIIENNFVEVYECLDENGEYGYVKLD
;
A
#
# COMPACT_ATOMS: atom_id res chain seq x y z
N MET A 1 -3.95 -33.66 -4.37
CA MET A 1 -4.11 -33.06 -3.04
C MET A 1 -4.74 -34.11 -2.13
N SER A 2 -4.12 -34.46 -1.01
CA SER A 2 -4.70 -35.46 -0.08
C SER A 2 -5.76 -34.81 0.82
N LEU A 3 -6.73 -35.60 1.30
CA LEU A 3 -7.76 -35.16 2.26
C LEU A 3 -7.15 -34.42 3.48
N PHE A 4 -5.98 -34.87 3.94
CA PHE A 4 -5.25 -34.31 5.09
C PHE A 4 -4.81 -32.85 4.92
N THR A 5 -4.59 -32.38 3.67
CA THR A 5 -4.22 -30.98 3.41
C THR A 5 -5.42 -30.09 3.04
N MET A 6 -6.57 -30.69 2.72
CA MET A 6 -7.78 -29.98 2.31
C MET A 6 -8.66 -29.60 3.50
N VAL A 7 -8.86 -30.52 4.46
CA VAL A 7 -9.74 -30.30 5.62
C VAL A 7 -9.32 -29.07 6.45
N PRO A 8 -8.04 -28.86 6.81
CA PRO A 8 -7.64 -27.66 7.56
C PRO A 8 -7.88 -26.35 6.80
N ARG A 9 -7.78 -26.38 5.46
CA ARG A 9 -8.05 -25.21 4.61
C ARG A 9 -9.54 -24.89 4.57
N LEU A 10 -10.39 -25.91 4.38
CA LEU A 10 -11.85 -25.74 4.36
C LEU A 10 -12.36 -25.29 5.73
N TYR A 11 -11.84 -25.87 6.81
CA TYR A 11 -12.18 -25.44 8.17
C TYR A 11 -11.82 -23.97 8.39
N PHE A 12 -10.59 -23.56 8.05
CA PHE A 12 -10.17 -22.17 8.18
C PHE A 12 -11.06 -21.20 7.37
N VAL A 13 -11.44 -21.55 6.14
CA VAL A 13 -12.37 -20.73 5.33
C VAL A 13 -13.75 -20.66 5.95
N TYR A 14 -14.28 -21.78 6.45
CA TYR A 14 -15.59 -21.85 7.09
C TYR A 14 -15.63 -21.09 8.43
N SER A 15 -14.54 -21.14 9.20
CA SER A 15 -14.44 -20.50 10.52
C SER A 15 -13.90 -19.07 10.48
N TYR A 16 -13.60 -18.52 9.30
CA TYR A 16 -13.03 -17.18 9.17
C TYR A 16 -14.09 -16.12 9.48
N ASP A 17 -13.78 -15.24 10.44
CA ASP A 17 -14.61 -14.10 10.78
C ASP A 17 -14.08 -12.83 10.09
N ASP A 18 -14.88 -12.26 9.19
CA ASP A 18 -14.58 -11.01 8.49
C ASP A 18 -15.09 -9.76 9.21
N SER A 19 -15.63 -9.90 10.43
CA SER A 19 -16.14 -8.78 11.24
C SER A 19 -15.09 -7.70 11.51
N TRP A 20 -13.80 -8.05 11.54
CA TRP A 20 -12.70 -7.11 11.78
C TRP A 20 -12.58 -6.03 10.71
N THR A 21 -13.09 -6.29 9.50
CA THR A 21 -13.12 -5.32 8.39
C THR A 21 -14.21 -4.26 8.55
N LYS A 22 -15.14 -4.40 9.48
CA LYS A 22 -16.28 -3.49 9.62
C LYS A 22 -15.89 -2.21 10.37
N ILE A 23 -16.33 -1.06 9.85
CA ILE A 23 -16.31 0.23 10.54
C ILE A 23 -17.70 0.58 11.05
N GLU A 24 -17.76 1.50 12.01
CA GLU A 24 -19.04 1.94 12.58
C GLU A 24 -19.91 2.64 11.52
N PRO A 25 -21.24 2.45 11.54
CA PRO A 25 -22.13 3.02 10.54
C PRO A 25 -21.96 4.53 10.29
N PRO A 26 -21.79 5.38 11.32
CA PRO A 26 -21.53 6.80 11.12
C PRO A 26 -20.30 7.10 10.25
N ILE A 27 -19.21 6.32 10.40
CA ILE A 27 -17.99 6.48 9.59
C ILE A 27 -18.25 6.06 8.14
N SER A 28 -19.01 4.98 7.93
CA SER A 28 -19.31 4.47 6.58
C SER A 28 -20.25 5.36 5.76
N ALA A 29 -21.04 6.21 6.44
CA ALA A 29 -22.05 7.08 5.84
C ALA A 29 -21.57 8.53 5.65
N ILE A 30 -20.28 8.79 5.90
CA ILE A 30 -19.70 10.13 5.86
C ILE A 30 -19.92 10.82 4.52
N LYS A 31 -20.16 12.14 4.56
CA LYS A 31 -20.38 12.96 3.38
C LYS A 31 -19.26 13.97 3.20
N PHE A 32 -18.71 13.99 2.00
CA PHE A 32 -17.65 14.93 1.65
C PHE A 32 -18.25 16.29 1.32
N LYS A 33 -17.60 17.33 1.82
CA LYS A 33 -17.89 18.73 1.49
C LYS A 33 -17.16 19.18 0.22
N GLN A 34 -16.03 18.56 -0.07
CA GLN A 34 -15.24 18.77 -1.28
C GLN A 34 -14.92 17.46 -1.97
N THR A 35 -14.91 17.48 -3.30
CA THR A 35 -14.79 16.27 -4.12
C THR A 35 -13.78 16.44 -5.27
N PRO A 36 -12.50 16.73 -4.98
CA PRO A 36 -11.48 16.75 -6.01
C PRO A 36 -11.31 15.35 -6.62
N ASN A 37 -10.74 15.24 -7.81
CA ASN A 37 -10.21 13.96 -8.24
C ASN A 37 -9.07 13.54 -7.30
N ILE A 38 -9.02 12.26 -6.95
CA ILE A 38 -8.05 11.68 -6.03
C ILE A 38 -7.17 10.71 -6.81
N TYR A 39 -5.88 10.98 -6.84
CA TYR A 39 -4.87 10.10 -7.43
C TYR A 39 -4.06 9.46 -6.31
N PHE A 40 -4.41 8.24 -5.95
CA PHE A 40 -3.63 7.43 -5.03
C PHE A 40 -2.61 6.59 -5.82
N ILE A 41 -1.37 7.06 -5.83
CA ILE A 41 -0.23 6.47 -6.54
C ILE A 41 0.59 5.63 -5.56
N GLN A 42 0.82 4.36 -5.87
CA GLN A 42 1.54 3.42 -5.02
C GLN A 42 2.73 2.80 -5.75
N PRO A 43 3.95 3.30 -5.51
CA PRO A 43 5.17 2.58 -5.85
C PRO A 43 5.42 1.44 -4.84
N ASP A 44 5.61 0.22 -5.33
CA ASP A 44 5.91 -0.97 -4.51
C ASP A 44 7.28 -0.84 -3.82
N GLY A 45 7.32 -1.03 -2.50
CA GLY A 45 8.57 -1.13 -1.75
C GLY A 45 9.42 0.14 -1.68
N TYR A 46 8.87 1.31 -2.03
CA TYR A 46 9.62 2.57 -1.99
C TYR A 46 9.80 3.06 -0.54
N VAL A 47 11.03 3.00 -0.02
CA VAL A 47 11.40 3.49 1.32
C VAL A 47 11.33 5.03 1.46
N ASN A 48 10.95 5.53 2.63
CA ASN A 48 10.89 6.98 2.88
C ASN A 48 12.24 7.69 2.65
N PHE A 49 12.23 8.93 2.16
CA PHE A 49 13.43 9.73 1.98
C PHE A 49 14.27 9.87 3.25
N SER A 50 13.63 9.97 4.42
CA SER A 50 14.32 10.08 5.71
C SER A 50 15.17 8.85 6.04
N GLU A 51 14.72 7.67 5.63
CA GLU A 51 15.39 6.40 5.88
C GLU A 51 16.36 6.03 4.76
N MET A 52 16.07 6.45 3.53
CA MET A 52 16.95 6.28 2.36
C MET A 52 18.36 6.89 2.57
N ARG A 53 18.46 7.92 3.42
CA ARG A 53 19.73 8.56 3.79
C ARG A 53 20.55 7.79 4.82
N LYS A 54 19.96 6.82 5.53
CA LYS A 54 20.61 6.07 6.61
C LYS A 54 21.12 4.72 6.11
N PRO A 55 22.02 4.04 6.84
CA PRO A 55 22.32 2.64 6.60
C PRO A 55 21.03 1.79 6.67
N PRO A 56 20.85 0.81 5.78
CA PRO A 56 21.82 0.32 4.79
C PRO A 56 21.80 1.08 3.46
N TYR A 57 20.83 1.96 3.22
CA TYR A 57 20.64 2.63 1.94
C TYR A 57 21.76 3.62 1.60
N ASN A 58 22.17 4.48 2.54
CA ASN A 58 23.22 5.49 2.34
C ASN A 58 23.08 6.27 1.02
N HIS A 59 21.86 6.56 0.59
CA HIS A 59 21.57 7.28 -0.64
C HIS A 59 21.23 8.72 -0.30
N LEU A 60 22.13 9.63 -0.68
CA LEU A 60 22.11 11.03 -0.27
C LEU A 60 21.53 11.97 -1.34
N ASP A 61 21.14 11.44 -2.51
CA ASP A 61 20.50 12.24 -3.54
C ASP A 61 19.10 12.70 -3.06
N MET A 62 18.86 14.00 -3.19
CA MET A 62 17.61 14.66 -2.82
C MET A 62 16.87 15.20 -4.05
N GLY A 63 17.32 14.87 -5.27
CA GLY A 63 16.77 15.41 -6.52
C GLY A 63 15.27 15.22 -6.65
N PHE A 64 14.78 13.99 -6.44
CA PHE A 64 13.36 13.68 -6.53
C PHE A 64 12.55 14.27 -5.37
N GLU A 65 13.05 14.22 -4.13
CA GLU A 65 12.40 14.84 -2.96
C GLU A 65 12.23 16.35 -3.16
N ASN A 66 13.27 17.04 -3.65
CA ASN A 66 13.23 18.46 -3.96
C ASN A 66 12.29 18.76 -5.13
N TRP A 67 12.22 17.87 -6.13
CA TRP A 67 11.30 18.01 -7.25
C TRP A 67 9.84 17.92 -6.79
N LEU A 68 9.51 16.96 -5.91
CA LEU A 68 8.19 16.84 -5.30
C LEU A 68 7.82 18.10 -4.52
N THR A 69 8.72 18.61 -3.67
CA THR A 69 8.49 19.86 -2.92
C THR A 69 8.23 21.03 -3.85
N LYS A 70 9.00 21.19 -4.94
CA LYS A 70 8.77 22.23 -5.96
C LYS A 70 7.44 22.07 -6.69
N LYS A 71 6.90 20.85 -6.76
CA LYS A 71 5.59 20.53 -7.32
C LYS A 71 4.44 20.70 -6.33
N GLY A 72 4.71 21.17 -5.11
CA GLY A 72 3.69 21.45 -4.08
C GLY A 72 3.37 20.26 -3.18
N PHE A 73 4.17 19.18 -3.21
CA PHE A 73 4.00 18.06 -2.31
C PHE A 73 4.56 18.37 -0.91
N ILE A 74 3.84 17.88 0.10
CA ILE A 74 4.30 17.79 1.48
C ILE A 74 4.82 16.37 1.71
N ASN A 75 6.09 16.25 2.14
CA ASN A 75 6.74 14.96 2.39
C ASN A 75 6.61 14.59 3.88
N TYR A 76 6.08 13.39 4.16
CA TYR A 76 5.87 12.89 5.52
C TYR A 76 7.02 11.96 5.93
N GLY A 77 8.07 12.55 6.51
CA GLY A 77 9.34 11.85 6.77
C GLY A 77 9.30 10.69 7.77
N ASN A 78 8.28 10.60 8.62
CA ASN A 78 8.17 9.56 9.65
C ASN A 78 7.10 8.50 9.33
N PHE A 79 6.62 8.47 8.09
CA PHE A 79 5.60 7.54 7.66
C PHE A 79 6.12 6.10 7.54
N ARG A 80 5.28 5.14 7.94
CA ARG A 80 5.56 3.71 7.86
C ARG A 80 4.32 2.90 7.52
N SER A 81 4.53 1.73 6.94
CA SER A 81 3.48 0.72 6.80
C SER A 81 3.17 0.07 8.15
N ASN A 82 1.93 -0.42 8.32
CA ASN A 82 1.57 -1.23 9.48
C ASN A 82 1.92 -2.72 9.29
N TYR A 83 2.13 -3.14 8.04
CA TYR A 83 2.42 -4.53 7.67
C TYR A 83 3.41 -4.58 6.50
N PHE A 84 4.25 -5.61 6.44
CA PHE A 84 5.43 -5.62 5.57
C PHE A 84 5.22 -6.13 4.13
N THR A 85 4.01 -6.53 3.75
CA THR A 85 3.72 -7.03 2.39
C THR A 85 2.64 -6.21 1.72
N THR A 86 2.71 -6.09 0.39
CA THR A 86 1.70 -5.40 -0.44
C THR A 86 0.27 -5.78 -0.08
N LEU A 87 -0.02 -7.08 0.05
CA LEU A 87 -1.37 -7.56 0.35
C LEU A 87 -1.83 -7.17 1.76
N THR A 88 -0.97 -7.33 2.76
CA THR A 88 -1.36 -7.08 4.16
C THR A 88 -1.42 -5.59 4.47
N SER A 89 -0.48 -4.81 3.93
CA SER A 89 -0.44 -3.36 4.11
C SER A 89 -1.65 -2.70 3.45
N ASN A 90 -1.94 -3.03 2.19
CA ASN A 90 -3.11 -2.50 1.50
C ASN A 90 -4.43 -3.01 2.07
N SER A 91 -4.53 -4.28 2.46
CA SER A 91 -5.72 -4.81 3.16
C SER A 91 -6.03 -3.95 4.40
N SER A 92 -5.02 -3.59 5.20
CA SER A 92 -5.21 -2.71 6.34
C SER A 92 -5.59 -1.29 5.96
N ALA A 93 -4.93 -0.69 4.96
CA ALA A 93 -5.20 0.67 4.52
C ALA A 93 -6.65 0.82 3.99
N PHE A 94 -7.06 -0.01 3.02
CA PHE A 94 -8.36 0.06 2.36
C PHE A 94 -9.53 -0.35 3.27
N THR A 95 -9.32 -1.27 4.20
CA THR A 95 -10.31 -1.58 5.25
C THR A 95 -10.28 -0.58 6.38
N MET A 96 -9.26 0.29 6.46
CA MET A 96 -9.05 1.22 7.58
C MET A 96 -8.99 0.48 8.92
N LYS A 97 -8.52 -0.77 8.95
CA LYS A 97 -8.53 -1.64 10.14
C LYS A 97 -7.26 -2.47 10.22
N HIS A 98 -6.90 -2.86 11.44
CA HIS A 98 -5.88 -3.88 11.64
C HIS A 98 -6.48 -5.27 11.50
N HIS A 99 -5.82 -6.12 10.71
CA HIS A 99 -6.12 -7.54 10.67
C HIS A 99 -5.30 -8.35 11.68
N TYR A 100 -4.20 -7.79 12.22
CA TYR A 100 -3.27 -8.47 13.16
C TYR A 100 -2.85 -9.89 12.71
N TYR A 101 -2.78 -10.10 11.39
CA TYR A 101 -2.61 -11.42 10.75
C TYR A 101 -3.63 -12.51 11.18
N ARG A 102 -4.79 -12.15 11.73
CA ARG A 102 -5.89 -13.08 12.03
C ARG A 102 -6.40 -13.80 10.77
N ASN A 103 -6.24 -13.16 9.62
CA ASN A 103 -6.54 -13.71 8.30
C ASN A 103 -5.41 -14.56 7.71
N ILE A 104 -4.30 -14.83 8.42
CA ILE A 104 -3.29 -15.77 7.96
C ILE A 104 -3.65 -17.19 8.37
N ASN A 105 -3.59 -18.10 7.40
CA ASN A 105 -3.63 -19.52 7.68
C ASN A 105 -2.29 -19.94 8.34
N LYS A 106 -2.34 -20.24 9.65
CA LYS A 106 -1.16 -20.55 10.49
C LYS A 106 -0.27 -21.68 9.95
N SER A 107 -0.81 -22.60 9.15
CA SER A 107 -0.05 -23.73 8.58
C SER A 107 0.59 -23.43 7.23
N THR A 108 0.12 -22.40 6.51
CA THR A 108 0.59 -22.09 5.15
C THR A 108 1.17 -20.69 5.00
N ALA A 109 1.06 -19.84 6.03
CA ALA A 109 1.44 -18.43 6.02
C ALA A 109 0.78 -17.62 4.87
N LYS A 110 -0.34 -18.11 4.33
CA LYS A 110 -1.10 -17.43 3.29
C LYS A 110 -2.17 -16.56 3.91
N THR A 111 -2.20 -15.29 3.53
CA THR A 111 -3.23 -14.34 3.91
C THR A 111 -4.51 -14.62 3.11
N HIS A 112 -5.60 -14.86 3.82
CA HIS A 112 -6.91 -15.08 3.26
C HIS A 112 -7.60 -13.77 2.93
N ARG A 113 -8.31 -13.74 1.80
CA ARG A 113 -9.12 -12.61 1.32
C ARG A 113 -8.42 -11.26 1.14
N ALA A 114 -7.09 -11.20 1.25
CA ALA A 114 -6.36 -9.93 1.18
C ALA A 114 -6.57 -9.16 -0.14
N MET A 115 -6.81 -9.86 -1.26
CA MET A 115 -7.15 -9.19 -2.53
C MET A 115 -8.55 -8.60 -2.48
N GLU A 116 -9.53 -9.29 -1.90
CA GLU A 116 -10.89 -8.77 -1.71
C GLU A 116 -10.93 -7.55 -0.80
N ASP A 117 -10.04 -7.49 0.18
CA ASP A 117 -9.93 -6.33 1.08
C ASP A 117 -9.39 -5.08 0.36
N ILE A 118 -8.83 -5.23 -0.85
CA ILE A 118 -8.21 -4.15 -1.65
C ILE A 118 -9.06 -3.82 -2.89
N VAL A 119 -9.36 -4.82 -3.72
CA VAL A 119 -10.08 -4.65 -5.00
C VAL A 119 -11.51 -5.20 -4.99
N GLY A 120 -11.95 -5.72 -3.85
CA GLY A 120 -13.34 -6.02 -3.55
C GLY A 120 -14.02 -4.92 -2.74
N ASP A 121 -15.17 -5.23 -2.15
CA ASP A 121 -15.92 -4.29 -1.31
C ASP A 121 -15.16 -4.04 0.00
N ASN A 122 -14.60 -2.84 0.12
CA ASN A 122 -13.86 -2.35 1.29
C ASN A 122 -14.37 -0.97 1.71
N ASN A 123 -13.95 -0.54 2.90
CA ASN A 123 -14.48 0.69 3.51
C ASN A 123 -14.12 1.94 2.73
N ALA A 124 -12.89 2.04 2.22
CA ALA A 124 -12.46 3.19 1.44
C ALA A 124 -13.31 3.35 0.16
N LEU A 125 -13.45 2.27 -0.63
CA LEU A 125 -14.26 2.29 -1.85
C LEU A 125 -15.75 2.52 -1.55
N ARG A 126 -16.28 1.94 -0.47
CA ARG A 126 -17.68 2.17 -0.08
C ARG A 126 -17.94 3.64 0.26
N ILE A 127 -17.06 4.28 1.03
CA ILE A 127 -17.18 5.71 1.36
C ILE A 127 -17.06 6.57 0.11
N LEU A 128 -16.11 6.26 -0.79
CA LEU A 128 -15.95 6.95 -2.07
C LEU A 128 -17.22 6.84 -2.94
N ASN A 129 -17.75 5.62 -3.10
CA ASN A 129 -18.98 5.36 -3.87
C ASN A 129 -20.19 6.07 -3.25
N ASN A 130 -20.30 6.11 -1.92
CA ASN A 130 -21.34 6.86 -1.20
C ASN A 130 -21.24 8.38 -1.39
N ASN A 131 -20.10 8.86 -1.88
CA ASN A 131 -19.84 10.26 -2.24
C ASN A 131 -19.76 10.47 -3.76
N ASN A 132 -20.34 9.54 -4.53
CA ASN A 132 -20.47 9.60 -6.00
C ASN A 132 -19.14 9.59 -6.77
N TYR A 133 -18.07 9.08 -6.15
CA TYR A 133 -16.82 8.89 -6.88
C TYR A 133 -16.95 7.75 -7.88
N ARG A 134 -16.40 7.95 -9.08
CA ARG A 134 -16.09 6.87 -10.01
C ARG A 134 -14.69 6.33 -9.72
N THR A 135 -14.57 5.03 -9.57
CA THR A 135 -13.37 4.36 -9.06
C THR A 135 -12.61 3.64 -10.18
N HIS A 136 -11.31 3.84 -10.25
CA HIS A 136 -10.44 3.31 -11.31
C HIS A 136 -9.22 2.62 -10.70
N LEU A 137 -8.88 1.43 -11.22
CA LEU A 137 -7.66 0.71 -10.90
C LEU A 137 -6.71 0.70 -12.10
N PHE A 138 -5.51 1.23 -11.91
CA PHE A 138 -4.41 1.13 -12.86
C PHE A 138 -3.29 0.30 -12.25
N THR A 139 -2.88 -0.76 -12.93
CA THR A 139 -1.72 -1.56 -12.57
C THR A 139 -1.14 -2.22 -13.81
N ASN A 140 0.13 -2.62 -13.74
CA ASN A 140 0.78 -3.43 -14.77
C ASN A 140 1.01 -4.88 -14.32
N ASN A 141 0.36 -5.31 -13.23
CA ASN A 141 0.61 -6.58 -12.59
C ASN A 141 -0.69 -7.30 -12.23
N THR A 142 -0.70 -8.63 -12.34
CA THR A 142 -1.89 -9.44 -12.06
C THR A 142 -2.12 -9.70 -10.56
N PHE A 143 -1.33 -9.07 -9.69
CA PHE A 143 -1.23 -9.43 -8.28
C PHE A 143 -2.51 -9.20 -7.49
N PHE A 144 -3.25 -8.12 -7.77
CA PHE A 144 -4.58 -7.91 -7.19
C PHE A 144 -5.71 -8.64 -7.94
N LEU A 145 -5.45 -9.08 -9.17
CA LEU A 145 -6.48 -9.49 -10.12
C LEU A 145 -6.62 -11.01 -10.26
N LEU A 146 -5.70 -11.79 -9.67
CA LEU A 146 -5.63 -13.23 -9.88
C LEU A 146 -6.96 -13.93 -9.59
N ASN A 147 -7.44 -14.68 -10.60
CA ASN A 147 -8.63 -15.54 -10.52
C ASN A 147 -9.94 -14.83 -10.16
N ARG A 148 -10.06 -13.53 -10.46
CA ARG A 148 -11.21 -12.72 -10.03
C ARG A 148 -11.68 -11.77 -11.11
N LYS A 149 -12.99 -11.51 -11.05
CA LYS A 149 -13.62 -10.35 -11.69
C LYS A 149 -13.50 -9.19 -10.70
N LEU A 150 -13.07 -8.02 -11.18
CA LEU A 150 -13.16 -6.77 -10.41
C LEU A 150 -14.61 -6.55 -9.97
N LYS A 151 -14.81 -6.31 -8.67
CA LYS A 151 -16.16 -6.17 -8.10
C LYS A 151 -16.48 -4.75 -7.65
N ALA A 152 -15.49 -4.00 -7.18
CA ALA A 152 -15.73 -2.72 -6.52
C ALA A 152 -15.22 -1.50 -7.29
N TYR A 153 -14.29 -1.68 -8.24
CA TYR A 153 -13.83 -0.62 -9.14
C TYR A 153 -14.70 -0.55 -10.40
N ASP A 154 -15.05 0.67 -10.84
CA ASP A 154 -15.82 0.92 -12.06
C ASP A 154 -14.99 0.70 -13.32
N PHE A 155 -13.66 0.83 -13.23
CA PHE A 155 -12.73 0.66 -14.33
C PHE A 155 -11.43 -0.04 -13.88
N CYS A 156 -10.85 -0.85 -14.78
CA CYS A 156 -9.48 -1.31 -14.67
C CYS A 156 -8.81 -1.31 -16.04
N ASN A 157 -7.55 -0.87 -16.09
CA ASN A 157 -6.79 -0.81 -17.33
C ASN A 157 -6.45 -2.20 -17.91
N ILE A 158 -6.32 -3.23 -17.05
CA ILE A 158 -6.06 -4.60 -17.50
C ILE A 158 -7.38 -5.25 -17.96
N PRO A 159 -7.50 -5.64 -19.24
CA PRO A 159 -8.67 -6.36 -19.72
C PRO A 159 -8.82 -7.72 -19.03
N GLN A 160 -10.05 -8.13 -18.73
CA GLN A 160 -10.31 -9.42 -18.08
C GLN A 160 -9.73 -10.62 -18.84
N SER A 161 -9.65 -10.53 -20.18
CA SER A 161 -9.07 -11.56 -21.04
C SER A 161 -7.56 -11.77 -20.83
N MET A 162 -6.84 -10.78 -20.28
CA MET A 162 -5.41 -10.87 -19.99
C MET A 162 -5.12 -11.42 -18.59
N ILE A 163 -6.13 -11.57 -17.73
CA ILE A 163 -5.95 -12.03 -16.35
C ILE A 163 -5.80 -13.56 -16.36
N PRO A 164 -4.62 -14.11 -16.05
CA PRO A 164 -4.41 -15.55 -15.99
C PRO A 164 -5.09 -16.17 -14.77
N PHE A 165 -5.49 -17.44 -14.87
CA PHE A 165 -6.11 -18.16 -13.75
C PHE A 165 -5.15 -18.47 -12.60
N TYR A 166 -3.85 -18.65 -12.87
CA TYR A 166 -2.89 -19.14 -11.88
C TYR A 166 -1.51 -18.44 -11.88
N LYS A 167 -1.24 -17.52 -12.82
CA LYS A 167 0.07 -16.91 -12.98
C LYS A 167 0.09 -15.49 -12.42
N LEU A 168 0.87 -15.28 -11.37
CA LEU A 168 1.17 -13.94 -10.87
C LEU A 168 2.32 -13.33 -11.66
N GLY A 169 2.24 -12.02 -11.90
CA GLY A 169 3.37 -11.22 -12.37
C GLY A 169 2.98 -10.09 -13.32
N ARG A 170 4.01 -9.30 -13.66
CA ARG A 170 3.92 -8.17 -14.56
C ARG A 170 3.42 -8.60 -15.95
N LEU A 171 2.52 -7.80 -16.50
CA LEU A 171 2.06 -7.87 -17.89
C LEU A 171 2.91 -6.91 -18.71
N ASN A 172 3.52 -7.40 -19.78
CA ASN A 172 4.44 -6.59 -20.59
C ASN A 172 3.73 -5.65 -21.55
N ASP A 173 2.48 -5.97 -21.91
CA ASP A 173 1.70 -5.21 -22.91
C ASP A 173 0.79 -4.14 -22.26
N ILE A 174 1.03 -3.82 -20.98
CA ILE A 174 0.25 -2.85 -20.21
C ILE A 174 1.15 -1.66 -19.86
N ASP A 175 0.74 -0.47 -20.29
CA ASP A 175 1.41 0.80 -20.04
C ASP A 175 0.50 1.73 -19.24
N ILE A 176 0.80 1.88 -17.95
CA ILE A 176 -0.02 2.66 -17.01
C ILE A 176 -0.16 4.12 -17.46
N ILE A 177 0.89 4.73 -18.02
CA ILE A 177 0.87 6.15 -18.41
C ILE A 177 -0.09 6.35 -19.58
N SER A 178 0.06 5.52 -20.61
CA SER A 178 -0.77 5.58 -21.83
C SER A 178 -2.23 5.25 -21.53
N ASP A 179 -2.47 4.22 -20.71
CA ASP A 179 -3.82 3.83 -20.30
C ASP A 179 -4.50 4.94 -19.49
N LEU A 180 -3.76 5.58 -18.58
CA LEU A 180 -4.28 6.69 -17.79
C LEU A 180 -4.58 7.91 -18.67
N GLU A 181 -3.68 8.28 -19.57
CA GLU A 181 -3.89 9.40 -20.51
C GLU A 181 -5.17 9.20 -21.32
N ALA A 182 -5.39 7.99 -21.86
CA ALA A 182 -6.62 7.67 -22.60
C ALA A 182 -7.87 7.82 -21.72
N THR A 183 -7.79 7.45 -20.45
CA THR A 183 -8.90 7.59 -19.51
C THR A 183 -9.16 9.06 -19.15
N LEU A 184 -8.11 9.84 -18.85
CA LEU A 184 -8.20 11.26 -18.53
C LEU A 184 -8.78 12.10 -19.69
N LYS A 185 -8.50 11.70 -20.95
CA LYS A 185 -9.09 12.31 -22.15
C LYS A 185 -10.60 12.11 -22.28
N THR A 186 -11.16 11.12 -21.60
CA THR A 186 -12.58 10.73 -21.70
C THR A 186 -13.32 10.84 -20.37
N GLN A 187 -12.72 11.50 -19.37
CA GLN A 187 -13.30 11.57 -18.04
C GLN A 187 -14.62 12.36 -18.02
N SER A 188 -15.53 11.94 -17.16
CA SER A 188 -16.77 12.67 -16.86
C SER A 188 -16.53 13.77 -15.81
N ASP A 189 -17.49 14.69 -15.68
CA ASP A 189 -17.50 15.72 -14.64
C ASP A 189 -17.69 15.18 -13.20
N ALA A 190 -18.04 13.90 -13.05
CA ALA A 190 -18.11 13.25 -11.73
C ALA A 190 -16.72 13.15 -11.08
N PRO A 191 -16.61 13.22 -9.75
CA PRO A 191 -15.33 13.08 -9.07
C PRO A 191 -14.76 11.67 -9.27
N ASN A 192 -13.45 11.56 -9.51
CA ASN A 192 -12.81 10.29 -9.82
C ASN A 192 -11.78 9.92 -8.74
N PHE A 193 -11.74 8.64 -8.39
CA PHE A 193 -10.68 8.05 -7.58
C PHE A 193 -9.86 7.10 -8.45
N TYR A 194 -8.56 7.34 -8.51
CA TYR A 194 -7.60 6.54 -9.25
C TYR A 194 -6.67 5.86 -8.25
N PHE A 195 -6.70 4.54 -8.17
CA PHE A 195 -5.66 3.76 -7.51
C PHE A 195 -4.68 3.27 -8.58
N ILE A 196 -3.44 3.76 -8.53
CA ILE A 196 -2.42 3.56 -9.56
C ILE A 196 -1.22 2.86 -8.91
N GLU A 197 -1.08 1.56 -9.13
CA GLU A 197 0.01 0.75 -8.56
C GLU A 197 1.02 0.36 -9.62
N ASN A 198 2.31 0.40 -9.25
CA ASN A 198 3.38 -0.10 -10.08
C ASN A 198 4.42 -0.80 -9.20
N THR A 199 4.93 -1.94 -9.67
CA THR A 199 5.86 -2.81 -8.93
C THR A 199 7.30 -2.28 -8.88
N VAL A 200 7.49 -0.96 -8.91
CA VAL A 200 8.79 -0.28 -8.93
C VAL A 200 8.85 0.71 -7.75
N PRO A 201 9.95 0.78 -6.97
CA PRO A 201 11.22 0.06 -7.12
C PRO A 201 11.17 -1.44 -6.80
N GLY A 202 10.15 -1.90 -6.08
CA GLY A 202 10.06 -3.23 -5.51
C GLY A 202 10.95 -3.39 -4.28
N HIS A 203 11.43 -4.59 -4.02
CA HIS A 203 12.27 -4.88 -2.86
C HIS A 203 13.43 -5.83 -3.24
N VAL A 204 14.37 -6.05 -2.32
CA VAL A 204 15.46 -7.05 -2.51
C VAL A 204 14.90 -8.43 -2.86
N ARG A 205 15.67 -9.26 -3.56
CA ARG A 205 15.18 -10.56 -4.05
C ARG A 205 14.52 -11.41 -2.95
N ASN A 206 13.42 -12.07 -3.32
CA ASN A 206 12.61 -12.86 -2.40
C ASN A 206 13.32 -14.05 -1.75
N THR A 207 14.25 -14.69 -2.47
CA THR A 207 14.85 -15.96 -2.03
C THR A 207 16.36 -15.86 -2.01
N LYS A 208 16.98 -16.61 -1.09
CA LYS A 208 18.44 -16.74 -1.00
C LYS A 208 19.10 -17.11 -2.32
N ARG A 209 18.48 -18.01 -3.10
CA ARG A 209 18.99 -18.45 -4.41
C ARG A 209 18.99 -17.34 -5.46
N ALA A 210 18.00 -16.44 -5.41
CA ALA A 210 17.88 -15.36 -6.38
C ALA A 210 18.67 -14.10 -5.99
N SER A 211 19.02 -13.97 -4.71
CA SER A 211 19.79 -12.84 -4.17
C SER A 211 21.24 -12.87 -4.65
N ARG A 212 21.79 -11.67 -4.87
CA ARG A 212 23.21 -11.45 -5.18
C ARG A 212 24.03 -10.99 -3.98
N GLY A 213 23.47 -11.08 -2.78
CA GLY A 213 24.07 -10.59 -1.53
C GLY A 213 23.69 -9.13 -1.25
N VAL A 214 23.81 -8.73 0.03
CA VAL A 214 23.28 -7.46 0.57
C VAL A 214 23.69 -6.24 -0.26
N GLU A 215 24.99 -6.09 -0.55
CA GLU A 215 25.50 -4.93 -1.29
C GLU A 215 24.96 -4.83 -2.72
N LYS A 216 24.94 -5.94 -3.47
CA LYS A 216 24.44 -5.94 -4.85
C LYS A 216 22.93 -5.76 -4.92
N GLU A 217 22.20 -6.27 -3.94
CA GLU A 217 20.76 -6.05 -3.83
C GLU A 217 20.45 -4.59 -3.49
N ARG A 218 21.26 -3.94 -2.63
CA ARG A 218 21.19 -2.51 -2.34
C ARG A 218 21.41 -1.67 -3.60
N GLU A 219 22.51 -1.88 -4.33
CA GLU A 219 22.84 -1.15 -5.56
C GLU A 219 21.68 -1.22 -6.57
N LYS A 220 21.20 -2.44 -6.82
CA LYS A 220 20.09 -2.68 -7.74
C LYS A 220 18.77 -2.05 -7.28
N TYR A 221 18.51 -2.05 -5.99
CA TYR A 221 17.34 -1.38 -5.43
C TYR A 221 17.42 0.13 -5.71
N LEU A 222 18.58 0.77 -5.50
CA LEU A 222 18.77 2.20 -5.77
C LEU A 222 18.63 2.54 -7.26
N GLU A 223 19.13 1.71 -8.17
CA GLU A 223 18.84 1.85 -9.61
C GLU A 223 17.34 1.73 -9.93
N SER A 224 16.61 0.93 -9.15
CA SER A 224 15.15 0.78 -9.31
C SER A 224 14.39 1.98 -8.74
N VAL A 225 14.94 2.63 -7.71
CA VAL A 225 14.42 3.90 -7.17
C VAL A 225 14.52 4.99 -8.22
N GLU A 226 15.62 5.11 -8.95
CA GLU A 226 15.75 6.07 -10.05
C GLU A 226 14.67 5.86 -11.13
N ARG A 227 14.43 4.59 -11.52
CA ARG A 227 13.33 4.26 -12.45
C ARG A 227 11.95 4.59 -11.88
N ALA A 228 11.74 4.42 -10.57
CA ALA A 228 10.50 4.81 -9.92
C ALA A 228 10.32 6.34 -9.96
N ASN A 229 11.39 7.10 -9.75
CA ASN A 229 11.37 8.57 -9.83
C ASN A 229 10.99 9.07 -11.22
N ASP A 230 11.55 8.46 -12.27
CA ASP A 230 11.20 8.78 -13.66
C ASP A 230 9.72 8.50 -13.91
N TRP A 231 9.23 7.31 -13.52
CA TRP A 231 7.83 6.93 -13.67
C TRP A 231 6.89 7.89 -12.92
N LEU A 232 7.18 8.20 -11.66
CA LEU A 232 6.39 9.14 -10.86
C LEU A 232 6.39 10.53 -11.48
N THR A 233 7.54 11.00 -11.97
CA THR A 233 7.68 12.31 -12.64
C THR A 233 6.81 12.39 -13.89
N SER A 234 6.85 11.36 -14.75
CA SER A 234 6.00 11.28 -15.94
C SER A 234 4.52 11.23 -15.58
N LEU A 235 4.15 10.40 -14.60
CA LEU A 235 2.77 10.23 -14.17
C LEU A 235 2.18 11.52 -13.60
N ILE A 236 2.90 12.20 -12.71
CA ILE A 236 2.47 13.47 -12.12
C ILE A 236 2.39 14.57 -13.18
N SER A 237 3.32 14.60 -14.14
CA SER A 237 3.28 15.58 -15.23
C SER A 237 2.05 15.38 -16.12
N LEU A 238 1.70 14.14 -16.44
CA LEU A 238 0.46 13.81 -17.14
C LEU A 238 -0.78 14.27 -16.36
N ILE A 239 -0.80 14.06 -15.03
CA ILE A 239 -1.91 14.53 -14.19
C ILE A 239 -1.99 16.07 -14.21
N ASP A 240 -0.86 16.78 -14.11
CA ASP A 240 -0.81 18.26 -14.17
C ASP A 240 -1.38 18.83 -15.47
N GLU A 241 -1.23 18.11 -16.59
CA GLU A 241 -1.74 18.52 -17.89
C GLU A 241 -3.28 18.49 -17.93
N HIS A 242 -3.89 17.48 -17.30
CA HIS A 242 -5.31 17.19 -17.38
C HIS A 242 -6.14 17.65 -16.18
N ASP A 243 -5.53 17.82 -15.01
CA ASP A 243 -6.21 18.14 -13.76
C ASP A 243 -5.51 19.30 -13.04
N LYS A 244 -6.21 20.42 -12.91
CA LYS A 244 -5.64 21.64 -12.31
C LYS A 244 -5.78 21.70 -10.79
N ASN A 245 -6.61 20.84 -10.20
CA ASN A 245 -6.81 20.84 -8.76
C ASN A 245 -6.91 19.42 -8.15
N PRO A 246 -5.93 18.55 -8.41
CA PRO A 246 -5.98 17.17 -7.94
C PRO A 246 -5.58 17.06 -6.46
N LEU A 247 -6.16 16.10 -5.76
CA LEU A 247 -5.55 15.52 -4.56
C LEU A 247 -4.65 14.36 -5.00
N ILE A 248 -3.32 14.53 -4.91
CA ILE A 248 -2.37 13.46 -5.26
C ILE A 248 -1.72 12.92 -4.00
N VAL A 249 -1.87 11.63 -3.78
CA VAL A 249 -1.27 10.89 -2.67
C VAL A 249 -0.28 9.89 -3.26
N ILE A 250 1.01 10.07 -2.97
CA ILE A 250 2.04 9.07 -3.25
C ILE A 250 2.30 8.33 -1.94
N MET A 251 1.91 7.06 -1.85
CA MET A 251 2.20 6.23 -0.67
C MET A 251 2.67 4.85 -1.09
N ALA A 252 3.88 4.48 -0.69
CA ALA A 252 4.37 3.12 -0.84
C ALA A 252 3.62 2.17 0.10
N ASP A 253 3.47 0.91 -0.31
CA ASP A 253 2.83 -0.13 0.49
C ASP A 253 3.71 -0.59 1.66
N HIS A 254 5.02 -0.70 1.46
CA HIS A 254 6.04 -1.01 2.47
C HIS A 254 7.43 -0.53 2.01
N GLY A 255 8.48 -0.88 2.76
CA GLY A 255 9.86 -0.56 2.42
C GLY A 255 10.55 -1.60 1.52
N GLY A 256 11.76 -1.27 1.08
CA GLY A 256 12.53 -2.06 0.10
C GLY A 256 13.23 -3.29 0.67
N SER A 257 13.21 -3.47 2.00
CA SER A 257 13.88 -4.58 2.71
C SER A 257 15.39 -4.67 2.44
N VAL A 258 16.03 -3.55 2.07
CA VAL A 258 17.49 -3.46 1.88
C VAL A 258 18.20 -3.70 3.21
N GLY A 259 19.38 -4.34 3.16
CA GLY A 259 20.11 -4.79 4.35
C GLY A 259 19.88 -6.25 4.68
N LEU A 260 18.76 -6.83 4.25
CA LEU A 260 18.51 -8.28 4.34
C LEU A 260 19.24 -9.03 3.24
N ALA A 261 19.57 -10.30 3.51
CA ALA A 261 20.15 -11.16 2.48
C ALA A 261 19.13 -11.49 1.39
N TYR A 262 17.85 -11.56 1.74
CA TYR A 262 16.69 -11.73 0.85
C TYR A 262 15.42 -11.40 1.63
N SER A 263 14.34 -10.96 0.99
CA SER A 263 13.17 -10.44 1.73
C SER A 263 12.38 -11.50 2.49
N SER A 264 12.45 -12.80 2.13
CA SER A 264 11.78 -13.85 2.94
C SER A 264 12.40 -14.04 4.33
N GLU A 265 13.61 -13.53 4.56
CA GLU A 265 14.30 -13.54 5.86
C GLU A 265 13.46 -12.88 6.96
N ILE A 266 12.59 -11.92 6.60
CA ILE A 266 11.61 -11.27 7.49
C ILE A 266 10.78 -12.29 8.28
N LYS A 267 10.51 -13.46 7.69
CA LYS A 267 9.66 -14.50 8.28
C LYS A 267 10.46 -15.56 9.05
N GLU A 268 11.79 -15.51 8.98
CA GLU A 268 12.67 -16.58 9.48
C GLU A 268 13.27 -16.24 10.85
N ARG A 269 13.39 -14.95 11.17
CA ARG A 269 13.99 -14.49 12.42
C ARG A 269 13.49 -13.11 12.83
N LYS A 270 13.77 -12.74 14.08
CA LYS A 270 13.65 -11.36 14.54
C LYS A 270 14.72 -10.50 13.87
N LEU A 271 14.26 -9.44 13.23
CA LEU A 271 15.09 -8.43 12.58
C LEU A 271 15.56 -7.39 13.59
N ASN A 272 16.73 -6.78 13.38
CA ASN A 272 17.19 -5.66 14.20
C ASN A 272 16.47 -4.34 13.83
N ALA A 273 16.73 -3.26 14.58
CA ALA A 273 16.05 -1.99 14.38
C ALA A 273 16.22 -1.39 12.97
N SER A 274 17.43 -1.43 12.39
CA SER A 274 17.70 -0.91 11.04
C SER A 274 17.01 -1.75 9.97
N GLU A 275 17.00 -3.07 10.13
CA GLU A 275 16.28 -3.99 9.25
C GLU A 275 14.76 -3.78 9.32
N ILE A 276 14.19 -3.57 10.51
CA ILE A 276 12.76 -3.24 10.68
C ILE A 276 12.43 -1.91 10.01
N SER A 277 13.24 -0.86 10.21
CA SER A 277 13.04 0.41 9.52
C SER A 277 13.05 0.24 8.01
N SER A 278 13.98 -0.55 7.47
CA SER A 278 14.08 -0.84 6.03
C SER A 278 12.88 -1.60 5.47
N VAL A 279 12.23 -2.43 6.28
CA VAL A 279 11.04 -3.21 5.91
C VAL A 279 9.77 -2.37 5.97
N PHE A 280 9.63 -1.51 6.99
CA PHE A 280 8.36 -0.82 7.26
C PHE A 280 8.33 0.65 6.82
N SER A 281 9.47 1.34 6.75
CA SER A 281 9.53 2.73 6.28
C SER A 281 9.04 2.81 4.84
N ALA A 282 8.11 3.73 4.58
CA ALA A 282 7.43 3.85 3.31
C ALA A 282 7.40 5.32 2.87
N LEU A 283 7.58 5.56 1.57
CA LEU A 283 7.40 6.88 0.99
C LEU A 283 5.96 7.35 1.22
N MET A 284 5.82 8.61 1.64
CA MET A 284 4.53 9.28 1.75
C MET A 284 4.69 10.76 1.42
N SER A 285 4.04 11.18 0.34
CA SER A 285 4.02 12.57 -0.12
C SER A 285 2.63 12.91 -0.63
N ILE A 286 2.04 14.02 -0.15
CA ILE A 286 0.72 14.46 -0.60
C ILE A 286 0.81 15.85 -1.21
N ARG A 287 0.23 16.02 -2.39
CA ARG A 287 -0.13 17.32 -2.92
C ARG A 287 -1.62 17.52 -2.76
N TRP A 288 -1.96 18.47 -1.91
CA TRP A 288 -3.34 18.81 -1.60
C TRP A 288 -3.94 19.74 -2.67
N PRO A 289 -5.26 19.68 -2.88
CA PRO A 289 -5.97 20.67 -3.69
C PRO A 289 -5.61 22.10 -3.24
N ASN A 290 -5.49 23.01 -4.20
CA ASN A 290 -5.10 24.40 -4.04
C ASN A 290 -3.74 24.62 -3.34
N ASN A 291 -2.93 23.56 -3.18
CA ASN A 291 -1.72 23.55 -2.35
C ASN A 291 -1.96 23.97 -0.89
N GLU A 292 -3.14 23.66 -0.35
CA GLU A 292 -3.48 23.92 1.05
C GLU A 292 -2.87 22.84 1.95
N ASP A 293 -2.04 23.22 2.92
CA ASP A 293 -1.60 22.30 3.97
C ASP A 293 -2.74 22.13 5.00
N PRO A 294 -3.37 20.94 5.09
CA PRO A 294 -4.37 20.71 6.12
C PRO A 294 -3.68 20.60 7.47
N GLN A 295 -3.60 21.75 8.14
CA GLN A 295 -3.09 21.83 9.50
C GLN A 295 -3.78 20.79 10.39
N ASN A 296 -3.00 20.14 11.26
CA ASN A 296 -3.44 19.17 12.26
C ASN A 296 -3.76 17.74 11.75
N LEU A 297 -3.44 17.40 10.50
CA LEU A 297 -3.43 15.98 10.08
C LEU A 297 -2.09 15.31 10.41
N ASN A 298 -2.17 14.06 10.86
CA ASN A 298 -0.99 13.29 11.25
C ASN A 298 -0.95 11.97 10.49
N PHE A 299 -0.01 11.88 9.55
CA PHE A 299 0.23 10.70 8.73
C PHE A 299 1.42 9.94 9.31
N LYS A 300 1.13 9.04 10.25
CA LYS A 300 2.12 8.14 10.85
C LYS A 300 2.15 6.77 10.16
N SER A 301 0.98 6.22 9.85
CA SER A 301 0.91 4.88 9.26
C SER A 301 -0.24 4.66 8.27
N SER A 302 -0.10 3.60 7.47
CA SER A 302 -1.03 3.25 6.37
C SER A 302 -2.48 3.02 6.80
N VAL A 303 -2.74 2.46 7.99
CA VAL A 303 -4.09 2.10 8.47
C VAL A 303 -5.00 3.33 8.67
N ASN A 304 -4.39 4.49 8.91
CA ASN A 304 -5.08 5.75 9.13
C ASN A 304 -5.04 6.69 7.90
N LEU A 305 -4.47 6.25 6.77
CA LEU A 305 -4.39 7.06 5.55
C LEU A 305 -5.77 7.61 5.16
N PHE A 306 -6.71 6.72 4.87
CA PHE A 306 -8.03 7.14 4.39
C PHE A 306 -8.84 7.86 5.47
N ARG A 307 -8.57 7.65 6.77
CA ARG A 307 -9.21 8.48 7.82
C ARG A 307 -8.78 9.93 7.73
N ASN A 308 -7.49 10.18 7.60
CA ASN A 308 -6.97 11.53 7.43
C ASN A 308 -7.49 12.16 6.12
N LEU A 309 -7.44 11.42 5.00
CA LEU A 309 -7.91 11.93 3.71
C LEU A 309 -9.41 12.25 3.75
N PHE A 310 -10.23 11.33 4.26
CA PHE A 310 -11.67 11.55 4.34
C PHE A 310 -12.03 12.63 5.35
N TYR A 311 -11.21 12.87 6.37
CA TYR A 311 -11.40 13.99 7.29
C TYR A 311 -11.18 15.31 6.55
N TYR A 312 -10.11 15.42 5.77
CA TYR A 312 -9.90 16.59 4.93
C TYR A 312 -11.08 16.84 3.96
N LEU A 313 -11.66 15.78 3.40
CA LEU A 313 -12.76 15.91 2.44
C LEU A 313 -14.13 16.19 3.08
N SER A 314 -14.36 15.76 4.32
CA SER A 314 -15.66 15.86 5.01
C SER A 314 -15.71 16.89 6.13
N GLU A 315 -14.55 17.20 6.72
CA GLU A 315 -14.38 17.92 7.99
C GLU A 315 -15.13 17.27 9.17
N ASP A 316 -15.47 15.97 9.10
CA ASP A 316 -16.19 15.28 10.16
C ASP A 316 -15.21 14.73 11.22
N PRO A 317 -15.22 15.26 12.46
CA PRO A 317 -14.28 14.87 13.50
C PRO A 317 -14.42 13.41 13.96
N ILE A 318 -15.47 12.68 13.58
CA ILE A 318 -15.60 11.26 13.89
C ILE A 318 -14.44 10.43 13.34
N LEU A 319 -13.88 10.82 12.19
CA LEU A 319 -12.76 10.12 11.57
C LEU A 319 -11.51 10.19 12.46
N LEU A 320 -11.20 11.36 13.00
CA LEU A 320 -10.06 11.55 13.91
C LEU A 320 -10.26 10.83 15.25
N LYS A 321 -11.50 10.82 15.77
CA LYS A 321 -11.83 10.08 17.01
C LYS A 321 -11.76 8.56 16.83
N SER A 322 -11.83 8.07 15.60
CA SER A 322 -11.87 6.64 15.27
C SER A 322 -10.52 6.06 14.84
N TYR A 323 -9.42 6.78 15.06
CA TYR A 323 -8.07 6.34 14.71
C TYR A 323 -7.78 4.93 15.20
N GLN A 324 -7.13 4.16 14.33
CA GLN A 324 -6.47 2.94 14.75
C GLN A 324 -5.10 3.31 15.33
N THR A 325 -4.54 2.40 16.11
CA THR A 325 -3.14 2.47 16.51
C THR A 325 -2.21 2.60 15.30
N ASP A 326 -1.09 3.30 15.43
CA ASP A 326 -0.07 3.40 14.39
C ASP A 326 1.03 2.32 14.51
N LYS A 327 0.78 1.28 15.33
CA LYS A 327 1.67 0.14 15.51
C LYS A 327 1.86 -0.66 14.22
N SER A 328 3.05 -1.25 14.08
CA SER A 328 3.37 -2.15 12.97
C SER A 328 3.57 -3.58 13.46
N PHE A 329 3.12 -4.53 12.65
CA PHE A 329 3.08 -5.94 13.01
C PHE A 329 3.81 -6.79 11.97
N ILE A 330 4.53 -7.78 12.47
CA ILE A 330 5.27 -8.78 11.70
C ILE A 330 4.83 -10.17 12.13
N TYR A 331 4.99 -11.16 11.26
CA TYR A 331 4.92 -12.55 11.66
C TYR A 331 6.22 -13.28 11.34
N ILE A 332 6.57 -14.23 12.21
CA ILE A 332 7.72 -15.11 12.08
C ILE A 332 7.21 -16.55 12.08
N ILE A 333 7.85 -17.41 11.31
CA ILE A 333 7.57 -18.84 11.28
C ILE A 333 8.52 -19.52 12.27
N GLU A 334 8.00 -19.85 13.44
CA GLU A 334 8.72 -20.56 14.50
C GLU A 334 8.16 -21.97 14.65
N ASN A 335 9.02 -23.01 14.59
CA ASN A 335 8.61 -24.41 14.73
C ASN A 335 7.44 -24.84 13.82
N ASN A 336 7.39 -24.34 12.58
CA ASN A 336 6.31 -24.53 11.60
C ASN A 336 4.96 -23.85 11.96
N PHE A 337 4.95 -22.91 12.90
CA PHE A 337 3.78 -22.10 13.25
C PHE A 337 4.04 -20.62 12.99
N VAL A 338 2.98 -19.91 12.61
CA VAL A 338 3.00 -18.45 12.47
C VAL A 338 2.81 -17.82 13.85
N GLU A 339 3.82 -17.06 14.26
CA GLU A 339 3.83 -16.27 15.49
C GLU A 339 3.83 -14.78 15.12
N VAL A 340 2.99 -13.99 15.79
CA VAL A 340 2.78 -12.57 15.45
C VAL A 340 3.42 -11.68 16.51
N TYR A 341 4.05 -10.60 16.08
CA TYR A 341 4.70 -9.63 16.95
C TYR A 341 4.34 -8.21 16.55
N GLU A 342 4.17 -7.34 17.55
CA GLU A 342 4.33 -5.90 17.39
C GLU A 342 5.82 -5.62 17.30
N CYS A 343 6.24 -4.99 16.19
CA CYS A 343 7.64 -4.68 15.93
C CYS A 343 7.97 -3.18 16.00
N LEU A 344 6.95 -2.33 15.87
CA LEU A 344 7.03 -0.88 16.04
C LEU A 344 5.82 -0.42 16.84
N ASP A 345 6.05 0.42 17.85
CA ASP A 345 4.99 0.96 18.70
C ASP A 345 4.25 2.16 18.05
N GLU A 346 3.43 2.89 18.81
CA GLU A 346 2.71 4.10 18.35
C GLU A 346 3.63 5.22 17.85
N ASN A 347 4.83 5.30 18.42
CA ASN A 347 5.82 6.33 18.12
C ASN A 347 6.82 5.86 17.04
N GLY A 348 6.75 4.58 16.65
CA GLY A 348 7.69 3.98 15.72
C GLY A 348 8.96 3.50 16.41
N GLU A 349 8.94 3.30 17.72
CA GLU A 349 10.05 2.72 18.47
C GLU A 349 10.10 1.21 18.25
N TYR A 350 11.30 0.70 18.02
CA TYR A 350 11.56 -0.71 17.76
C TYR A 350 11.43 -1.55 19.03
N GLY A 351 10.73 -2.67 18.92
CA GLY A 351 10.61 -3.70 19.95
C GLY A 351 10.11 -5.01 19.37
N TYR A 352 10.03 -6.08 20.16
CA TYR A 352 9.33 -7.30 19.77
C TYR A 352 8.45 -7.74 20.91
N VAL A 353 7.16 -7.43 20.82
CA VAL A 353 6.15 -7.87 21.77
C VAL A 353 5.28 -8.91 21.07
N LYS A 354 5.27 -10.14 21.58
CA LYS A 354 4.46 -11.22 21.03
C LYS A 354 2.98 -10.89 21.23
N LEU A 355 2.16 -11.09 20.19
CA LEU A 355 0.70 -11.01 20.30
C LEU A 355 0.16 -12.40 20.63
N ASP A 356 -0.75 -12.44 21.60
CA ASP A 356 -1.45 -13.66 22.02
C ASP A 356 -2.55 -14.09 21.04
#